data_AF-A0A7Z1HNH4-F1
#
_entry.id   AF-A0A7Z1HNH4-F1
#
_cell.length_a   1.000
_cell.length_b   1.000
_cell.length_c   1.000
_cell.angle_alpha   90.00
_cell.angle_beta   90.00
_cell.angle_gamma   90.00
#
_symmetry.space_group_name_H-M   'P 1'
#
loop_
_entity.id
_entity.type
_entity.pdbx_description
1 polymer ?
#
loop_
_entity_poly.entity_id
_entity_poly.type
_entity_poly.pdbx_seq_one_letter_code
_entity_poly.pdbx_strand_id
1 'polypeptide(L)' 'MDLNKFDAPFNPEDIEWRIQRSGKTRDGMVWAMVLAY' A
#
# COMPACT_ATOMS: atom_id res chain seq x y z
N MET A 1 -15.26 15.82 -14.63
CA MET A 1 -14.23 14.78 -14.45
C MET A 1 -13.45 14.68 -15.74
N ASP A 2 -12.13 14.74 -15.66
CA ASP A 2 -11.25 14.57 -16.82
C ASP A 2 -10.77 13.12 -16.87
N LEU A 3 -11.28 12.36 -17.83
CA LEU A 3 -11.13 10.90 -17.89
C LEU A 3 -9.67 10.47 -18.15
N ASN A 4 -8.86 11.35 -18.74
CA ASN A 4 -7.45 11.06 -19.04
C ASN A 4 -6.56 10.96 -17.80
N LYS A 5 -7.06 11.37 -16.62
CA LYS A 5 -6.32 11.36 -15.36
C LYS A 5 -6.34 10.01 -14.65
N PHE A 6 -7.20 9.06 -15.07
CA PHE A 6 -7.29 7.73 -14.45
C PHE A 6 -6.15 6.79 -14.86
N ASP A 7 -5.50 7.06 -15.99
CA ASP A 7 -4.34 6.27 -16.46
C ASP A 7 -3.00 6.82 -15.92
N ALA A 8 -3.02 7.98 -15.26
CA ALA A 8 -1.83 8.55 -14.65
C ALA A 8 -1.54 7.85 -13.30
N PRO A 9 -0.27 7.60 -12.96
CA PRO A 9 0.08 7.08 -11.64
C PRO A 9 -0.36 8.08 -10.55
N PHE A 10 -0.82 7.55 -9.41
CA PHE A 10 -1.14 8.38 -8.24
C PHE A 10 0.10 9.14 -7.79
N ASN A 11 -0.09 10.41 -7.41
CA ASN A 11 0.97 11.21 -6.83
C ASN A 11 1.40 10.54 -5.51
N PRO A 12 2.69 10.33 -5.21
CA PRO A 12 3.12 9.65 -3.99
C PRO A 12 2.58 10.25 -2.68
N GLU A 13 2.27 11.56 -2.68
CA GLU A 13 1.66 12.27 -1.56
C GLU A 13 0.19 11.88 -1.32
N ASP A 14 -0.50 11.39 -2.35
CA ASP A 14 -1.89 10.95 -2.30
C ASP A 14 -2.01 9.45 -1.94
N ILE A 15 -0.90 8.69 -1.97
CA ILE A 15 -0.91 7.26 -1.67
C ILE A 15 -0.98 7.04 -0.16
N GLU A 16 -2.08 6.49 0.31
CA GLU A 16 -2.24 6.11 1.72
C GLU A 16 -1.78 4.67 1.93
N TRP A 17 -0.83 4.47 2.83
CA TRP A 17 -0.33 3.13 3.17
C TRP A 17 -1.01 2.61 4.43
N ARG A 18 -1.72 1.48 4.32
CA ARG A 18 -2.31 0.82 5.49
C ARG A 18 -1.71 -0.56 5.73
N ILE A 19 -1.16 -0.76 6.93
CA ILE A 19 -0.76 -2.08 7.41
C ILE A 19 -2.03 -2.83 7.79
N GLN A 20 -2.35 -3.87 7.02
CA GLN A 20 -3.54 -4.67 7.27
C GLN A 20 -3.27 -5.87 8.18
N ARG A 21 -2.09 -6.48 8.06
CA ARG A 21 -1.66 -7.59 8.91
C ARG A 21 -0.16 -7.50 9.14
N SER A 22 0.25 -7.80 10.37
CA SER A 22 1.65 -7.90 10.74
C SER A 22 1.86 -9.03 11.75
N GLY A 23 3.10 -9.49 11.87
CA GLY A 23 3.44 -10.53 12.83
C GLY A 23 4.90 -10.95 12.78
N LYS A 24 5.19 -12.05 13.47
CA LYS A 24 6.47 -12.75 13.43
C LYS A 24 6.24 -14.17 12.93
N THR A 25 7.11 -14.64 12.04
CA THR A 25 7.13 -16.04 11.62
C THR A 25 7.66 -16.93 12.74
N ARG A 26 7.56 -18.25 12.57
CA ARG A 26 8.12 -19.22 13.51
C ARG A 26 9.63 -19.03 13.72
N ASP A 27 10.34 -18.60 12.69
CA ASP A 27 11.80 -18.39 12.71
C ASP A 27 12.18 -16.98 13.23
N GLY A 28 11.21 -16.22 13.74
CA GLY A 28 11.41 -14.90 14.34
C GLY A 28 11.45 -13.74 13.35
N MET A 29 11.25 -13.99 12.06
CA MET A 29 11.27 -12.93 11.04
C MET A 29 9.98 -12.11 11.09
N VAL A 30 10.12 -10.78 11.06
CA VAL A 30 8.98 -9.86 11.06
C VAL A 30 8.43 -9.74 9.64
N TRP A 31 7.10 -9.69 9.51
CA TRP A 31 6.43 -9.43 8.24
C TRP A 31 5.23 -8.50 8.42
N ALA A 32 4.87 -7.81 7.34
CA ALA A 32 3.63 -7.07 7.22
C ALA A 32 3.10 -7.15 5.79
N MET A 33 1.78 -7.23 5.65
CA MET A 33 1.09 -7.01 4.37
C MET A 33 0.50 -5.61 4.37
N VAL A 34 0.75 -4.89 3.29
CA VAL A 34 0.37 -3.49 3.12
C VAL A 34 -0.53 -3.37 1.89
N LEU A 35 -1.61 -2.61 2.04
CA LEU A 35 -2.45 -2.18 0.93
C LEU A 35 -2.15 -0.69 0.66
N ALA A 36 -1.93 -0.36 -0.61
CA ALA A 36 -1.83 1.00 -1.11
C ALA A 36 -3.04 1.29 -1.98
N TYR A 37 -3.66 2.45 -1.79
CA TYR A 37 -4.72 2.97 -2.65
C TYR A 37 -4.62 4.49 -2.76
#